data_AF-A0A645H365-F1
#
_entry.id   AF-A0A645H365-F1
#
_cell.length_a   1.000
_cell.length_b   1.000
_cell.length_c   1.000
_cell.angle_alpha   90.00
_cell.angle_beta   90.00
_cell.angle_gamma   90.00
#
_symmetry.space_group_name_H-M   'P 1'
#
loop_
_entity.id
_entity.type
_entity.pdbx_description
1 polymer ?
#
loop_
_entity_poly.entity_id
_entity_poly.type
_entity_poly.pdbx_seq_one_letter_code
_entity_poly.pdbx_strand_id
1 'polypeptide(L)'
;METLNDKGYVFPIRYQGIAGYWWNDGHCCVEIINDAAGNMNQHTIYYSHTMDMCKRALRLVYLPEVKKPVSLDENGKLPESVAGYFNAIGDGVFNTLASNELISDGETTVDIDSDLLIEKVLNVEFAVIPTGCVNEIKGTINLKNQ
;
A
#
# COMPACT_ATOMS: atom_id res chain seq x y z
N MET A 1 -20.46 14.94 17.80
CA MET A 1 -19.28 14.09 17.60
C MET A 1 -18.80 14.16 16.15
N GLU A 2 -19.70 14.08 15.17
CA GLU A 2 -19.35 14.19 13.74
C GLU A 2 -18.48 15.41 13.41
N THR A 3 -18.84 16.61 13.88
CA THR A 3 -18.07 17.84 13.60
C THR A 3 -16.62 17.83 14.12
N LEU A 4 -16.29 17.02 15.13
CA LEU A 4 -14.91 16.84 15.61
C LEU A 4 -14.19 15.78 14.78
N ASN A 5 -14.89 14.70 14.42
CA ASN A 5 -14.36 13.67 13.54
C ASN A 5 -14.00 14.24 12.16
N ASP A 6 -14.88 15.04 11.56
CA ASP A 6 -14.67 15.66 10.23
C ASP A 6 -13.51 16.66 10.23
N LYS A 7 -13.16 17.19 11.40
CA LYS A 7 -11.98 18.05 11.59
C LYS A 7 -10.69 17.27 11.84
N GLY A 8 -10.74 15.94 11.78
CA GLY A 8 -9.58 15.06 11.96
C GLY A 8 -9.20 14.81 13.43
N TYR A 9 -10.05 15.11 14.41
CA TYR A 9 -9.73 14.81 15.81
C TYR A 9 -9.89 13.31 16.09
N VAL A 10 -8.90 12.73 16.77
CA VAL A 10 -8.94 11.34 17.25
C VAL A 10 -9.30 11.32 18.73
N PHE A 11 -10.36 10.60 19.10
CA PHE A 11 -10.88 10.49 20.46
C PHE A 11 -11.53 9.13 20.72
N PRO A 12 -11.54 8.65 21.98
CA PRO A 12 -12.17 7.39 22.33
C PRO A 12 -13.70 7.50 22.31
N ILE A 13 -14.35 6.49 21.76
CA ILE A 13 -15.80 6.29 21.73
C ILE A 13 -16.17 5.01 22.49
N ARG A 14 -17.41 4.98 23.00
CA ARG A 14 -17.96 3.82 23.70
C ARG A 14 -19.26 3.40 23.03
N TYR A 15 -19.35 2.13 22.66
CA TYR A 15 -20.59 1.52 22.19
C TYR A 15 -21.36 0.93 23.37
N GLN A 16 -22.68 1.17 23.40
CA GLN A 16 -23.54 0.52 24.41
C GLN A 16 -23.61 -0.98 24.13
N GLY A 17 -23.53 -1.80 25.18
CA GLY A 17 -23.58 -3.26 25.06
C GLY A 17 -22.24 -3.96 24.89
N ILE A 18 -21.12 -3.24 24.75
CA ILE A 18 -19.76 -3.82 24.72
C ILE A 18 -18.88 -3.10 25.74
N ALA A 19 -18.07 -3.86 26.47
CA ALA A 19 -17.08 -3.30 27.39
C ALA A 19 -15.84 -2.83 26.63
N GLY A 20 -15.37 -1.61 26.92
CA GLY A 20 -14.16 -1.06 26.33
C GLY A 20 -14.35 0.34 25.74
N TYR A 21 -13.28 0.84 25.13
CA TYR A 21 -13.25 2.05 24.32
C TYR A 21 -12.62 1.72 22.96
N TRP A 22 -13.11 2.38 21.92
CA TRP A 22 -12.60 2.28 20.56
C TRP A 22 -12.18 3.67 20.09
N TRP A 23 -11.30 3.75 19.11
CA TRP A 23 -11.01 5.02 18.46
C TRP A 23 -12.13 5.36 17.48
N ASN A 24 -12.49 6.63 17.36
CA ASN A 24 -13.47 7.10 16.37
C ASN A 24 -12.98 6.86 14.94
N ASP A 25 -11.70 7.12 14.69
CA ASP A 25 -11.01 6.88 13.43
C ASP A 25 -9.48 7.03 13.63
N GLY A 26 -8.70 6.81 12.57
CA GLY A 26 -7.26 6.98 12.53
C GLY A 26 -6.80 8.19 11.72
N HIS A 27 -7.40 9.37 11.89
CA HIS A 27 -7.04 10.58 11.12
C HIS A 27 -5.56 10.98 11.28
N CYS A 28 -4.93 11.39 10.18
CA CYS A 28 -3.62 12.02 10.16
C CYS A 28 -3.73 13.54 9.92
N CYS A 29 -2.68 14.30 10.26
CA CYS A 29 -2.58 15.73 9.97
C CYS A 29 -2.27 16.02 8.49
N VAL A 30 -3.00 15.38 7.57
CA VAL A 30 -2.87 15.54 6.12
C VAL A 30 -4.27 15.53 5.49
N GLU A 31 -4.44 16.27 4.41
CA GLU A 31 -5.68 16.28 3.63
C GLU A 31 -5.98 14.89 3.06
N ILE A 32 -7.25 14.52 2.96
CA ILE A 32 -7.65 13.26 2.30
C ILE A 32 -7.59 13.49 0.79
N ILE A 33 -6.66 12.83 0.13
CA ILE A 33 -6.46 12.93 -1.32
C ILE A 33 -6.65 11.55 -1.94
N ASN A 34 -7.67 11.44 -2.78
CA ASN A 34 -7.90 10.31 -3.67
C ASN A 34 -7.79 10.84 -5.09
N ASP A 35 -6.82 10.34 -5.86
CA ASP A 35 -6.59 10.81 -7.22
C ASP A 35 -7.52 10.13 -8.24
N ALA A 36 -7.54 10.64 -9.48
CA ALA A 36 -8.34 10.08 -10.55
C ALA A 36 -7.87 8.70 -11.03
N ALA A 37 -6.64 8.29 -10.66
CA ALA A 37 -6.08 6.98 -10.95
C ALA A 37 -6.44 5.94 -9.87
N GLY A 38 -7.12 6.35 -8.79
CA GLY A 38 -7.51 5.48 -7.68
C GLY A 38 -6.44 5.36 -6.59
N ASN A 39 -5.36 6.14 -6.64
CA ASN A 39 -4.39 6.19 -5.57
C ASN A 39 -4.91 7.02 -4.40
N MET A 40 -4.58 6.57 -3.20
CA MET A 40 -4.94 7.24 -1.95
C MET A 40 -3.67 7.63 -1.22
N ASN A 41 -3.67 8.81 -0.61
CA ASN A 41 -2.56 9.23 0.23
C ASN A 41 -2.64 8.64 1.65
N GLN A 42 -1.59 8.83 2.46
CA GLN A 42 -1.49 8.36 3.85
C GLN A 42 -2.35 9.17 4.83
N HIS A 43 -3.62 9.44 4.50
CA HIS A 43 -4.52 10.26 5.33
C HIS A 43 -5.03 9.55 6.58
N THR A 44 -4.80 8.24 6.71
CA THR A 44 -5.04 7.50 7.94
C THR A 44 -3.77 6.84 8.48
N ILE A 45 -3.72 6.66 9.79
CA ILE A 45 -2.63 5.99 10.52
C ILE A 45 -2.42 4.56 10.01
N TYR A 46 -3.50 3.88 9.63
CA TYR A 46 -3.47 2.54 9.07
C TYR A 46 -2.71 2.53 7.74
N TYR A 47 -3.04 3.45 6.83
CA TYR A 47 -2.37 3.54 5.53
C TYR A 47 -0.91 3.98 5.64
N SER A 48 -0.60 4.90 6.56
CA SER A 48 0.81 5.27 6.81
C SER A 48 1.62 4.07 7.29
N HIS A 49 1.07 3.28 8.20
CA HIS A 49 1.73 2.07 8.71
C HIS A 49 2.00 1.06 7.60
N THR A 50 0.97 0.71 6.80
CA THR A 50 1.12 -0.24 5.69
C THR A 50 2.19 0.20 4.72
N MET A 51 2.16 1.46 4.29
CA MET A 51 3.08 1.99 3.30
C MET A 51 4.53 2.06 3.82
N ASP A 52 4.74 2.46 5.09
CA ASP A 52 6.09 2.49 5.68
C ASP A 52 6.66 1.08 5.90
N MET A 53 5.80 0.12 6.29
CA MET A 53 6.17 -1.28 6.39
C MET A 53 6.58 -1.86 5.03
N CYS A 54 5.76 -1.66 3.98
CA CYS A 54 6.07 -2.11 2.62
C CYS A 54 7.38 -1.49 2.11
N LYS A 55 7.56 -0.17 2.26
CA LYS A 55 8.82 0.52 1.87
C LYS A 55 10.04 -0.08 2.56
N ARG A 56 9.95 -0.38 3.85
CA ARG A 56 11.05 -0.99 4.61
C ARG A 56 11.36 -2.41 4.14
N ALA A 57 10.33 -3.21 3.87
CA ALA A 57 10.48 -4.58 3.39
C ALA A 57 11.08 -4.61 1.98
N LEU A 58 10.56 -3.81 1.05
CA LEU A 58 11.10 -3.67 -0.31
C LEU A 58 12.56 -3.20 -0.26
N ARG A 59 12.86 -2.18 0.54
CA ARG A 59 14.23 -1.69 0.71
C ARG A 59 15.21 -2.80 1.12
N LEU A 60 14.79 -3.70 2.01
CA LEU A 60 15.66 -4.78 2.48
C LEU A 60 16.08 -5.73 1.35
N VAL A 61 15.20 -5.99 0.38
CA VAL A 61 15.47 -6.92 -0.73
C VAL A 61 16.12 -6.23 -1.93
N TYR A 62 15.83 -4.95 -2.19
CA TYR A 62 16.49 -4.20 -3.26
C TYR A 62 17.87 -3.67 -2.89
N LEU A 63 18.16 -3.44 -1.60
CA LEU A 63 19.45 -2.87 -1.18
C LEU A 63 20.67 -3.70 -1.65
N PRO A 64 20.66 -5.05 -1.60
CA PRO A 64 21.72 -5.86 -2.17
C PRO A 64 21.89 -5.73 -3.68
N GLU A 65 20.86 -5.34 -4.43
CA GLU A 65 20.93 -5.19 -5.89
C GLU A 65 21.57 -3.88 -6.34
N VAL A 66 21.68 -2.91 -5.43
CA VAL A 66 22.29 -1.61 -5.71
C VAL A 66 23.77 -1.77 -6.08
N LYS A 67 24.17 -1.19 -7.22
CA LYS A 67 25.53 -1.22 -7.80
C LYS A 67 25.99 -2.59 -8.33
N LYS A 68 25.10 -3.58 -8.43
CA LYS A 68 25.44 -4.80 -9.16
C LYS A 68 25.45 -4.53 -10.68
N PRO A 69 26.35 -5.18 -11.43
CA PRO A 69 26.33 -5.10 -12.88
C PRO A 69 25.09 -5.82 -13.42
N VAL A 70 24.39 -5.17 -14.34
CA VAL A 70 23.22 -5.70 -15.04
C VAL A 70 23.55 -5.81 -16.51
N SER A 71 23.21 -6.96 -17.13
CA SER A 71 23.39 -7.13 -18.57
C SER A 71 22.26 -6.43 -19.32
N LEU A 72 22.62 -5.62 -20.32
CA LEU A 72 21.70 -4.89 -21.18
C LEU A 72 21.49 -5.63 -22.51
N ASP A 73 20.41 -5.30 -23.19
CA ASP A 73 20.13 -5.81 -24.53
C ASP A 73 21.00 -5.11 -25.61
N GLU A 74 20.80 -5.49 -26.87
CA GLU A 74 21.51 -4.89 -28.02
C GLU A 74 21.22 -3.39 -28.22
N ASN A 75 20.09 -2.91 -27.70
CA ASN A 75 19.67 -1.51 -27.76
C ASN A 75 20.15 -0.69 -26.55
N GLY A 76 20.85 -1.30 -25.60
CA GLY A 76 21.28 -0.67 -24.35
C GLY A 76 20.17 -0.47 -23.32
N LYS A 77 19.03 -1.16 -23.48
CA LYS A 77 17.89 -1.16 -22.54
C LYS A 77 17.91 -2.40 -21.65
N LEU A 78 17.06 -2.40 -20.64
CA LEU A 78 16.85 -3.58 -19.80
C LEU A 78 16.22 -4.72 -20.62
N PRO A 79 16.77 -5.94 -20.58
CA PRO A 79 16.08 -7.10 -21.13
C PRO A 79 14.83 -7.43 -20.31
N GLU A 80 13.78 -7.94 -20.97
CA GLU A 80 12.54 -8.39 -20.30
C GLU A 80 12.81 -9.42 -19.19
N SER A 81 13.80 -10.30 -19.39
CA SER A 81 14.18 -11.31 -18.38
C SER A 81 14.72 -10.68 -17.10
N VAL A 82 15.47 -9.58 -17.22
CA VAL A 82 16.02 -8.84 -16.08
C VAL A 82 14.93 -8.02 -15.41
N ALA A 83 14.05 -7.37 -16.19
CA ALA A 83 12.88 -6.69 -15.63
C ALA A 83 12.00 -7.67 -14.84
N GLY A 84 11.75 -8.88 -15.38
CA GLY A 84 11.02 -9.94 -14.70
C GLY A 84 11.69 -10.42 -13.41
N TYR A 85 13.03 -10.45 -13.35
CA TYR A 85 13.76 -10.73 -12.11
C TYR A 85 13.49 -9.67 -11.03
N PHE A 86 13.55 -8.39 -11.39
CA PHE A 86 13.29 -7.30 -10.45
C PHE A 86 11.82 -7.22 -10.02
N ASN A 87 10.87 -7.52 -10.91
CA ASN A 87 9.46 -7.66 -10.56
C ASN A 87 9.26 -8.80 -9.55
N ALA A 88 9.80 -9.99 -9.86
CA ALA A 88 9.68 -11.17 -9.00
C ALA A 88 10.27 -10.94 -7.59
N ILE A 89 11.33 -10.14 -7.46
CA ILE A 89 11.86 -9.71 -6.16
C ILE A 89 10.80 -8.94 -5.36
N GLY A 90 10.21 -7.90 -5.96
CA GLY A 90 9.22 -7.06 -5.29
C GLY A 90 7.92 -7.81 -4.99
N ASP A 91 7.44 -8.58 -5.97
CA ASP A 91 6.26 -9.43 -5.82
C ASP A 91 6.45 -10.50 -4.75
N GLY A 92 7.67 -11.05 -4.60
CA GLY A 92 8.00 -11.97 -3.51
C GLY A 92 7.81 -11.33 -2.11
N VAL A 93 8.12 -10.04 -1.98
CA VAL A 93 7.86 -9.27 -0.75
C VAL A 93 6.36 -9.12 -0.54
N PHE A 94 5.61 -8.68 -1.56
CA PHE A 94 4.16 -8.52 -1.44
C PHE A 94 3.43 -9.83 -1.15
N ASN A 95 3.80 -10.92 -1.82
CA ASN A 95 3.27 -12.25 -1.54
C ASN A 95 3.50 -12.67 -0.07
N THR A 96 4.67 -12.37 0.49
CA THR A 96 4.97 -12.65 1.90
C THR A 96 4.11 -11.80 2.83
N LEU A 97 3.92 -10.53 2.52
CA LEU A 97 3.10 -9.62 3.32
C LEU A 97 1.61 -9.98 3.25
N ALA A 98 1.10 -10.35 2.07
CA ALA A 98 -0.28 -10.78 1.86
C ALA A 98 -0.54 -12.12 2.56
N SER A 99 0.41 -13.07 2.51
CA SER A 99 0.31 -14.34 3.24
C SER A 99 0.28 -14.17 4.77
N ASN A 100 0.83 -13.06 5.27
CA ASN A 100 0.77 -12.68 6.69
C ASN A 100 -0.45 -11.81 7.02
N GLU A 101 -1.39 -11.63 6.09
CA GLU A 101 -2.62 -10.84 6.25
C GLU A 101 -2.36 -9.35 6.58
N LEU A 102 -1.17 -8.82 6.24
CA LEU A 102 -0.80 -7.43 6.51
C LEU A 102 -1.23 -6.48 5.39
N ILE A 103 -1.38 -7.01 4.18
CA ILE A 103 -1.92 -6.33 3.00
C ILE A 103 -2.91 -7.29 2.31
N SER A 104 -3.78 -6.75 1.45
CA SER A 104 -4.65 -7.57 0.63
C SER A 104 -3.94 -8.08 -0.62
N ASP A 105 -3.15 -7.22 -1.28
CA ASP A 105 -2.37 -7.59 -2.46
C ASP A 105 -1.28 -6.53 -2.74
N GLY A 106 -0.37 -6.81 -3.67
CA GLY A 106 0.58 -5.82 -4.20
C GLY A 106 1.34 -6.33 -5.42
N GLU A 107 1.77 -5.39 -6.26
CA GLU A 107 2.41 -5.67 -7.53
C GLU A 107 3.58 -4.71 -7.77
N THR A 108 4.62 -5.22 -8.44
CA THR A 108 5.80 -4.47 -8.82
C THR A 108 5.93 -4.38 -10.33
N THR A 109 6.15 -3.18 -10.85
CA THR A 109 6.36 -2.94 -12.28
C THR A 109 7.66 -2.17 -12.51
N VAL A 110 8.64 -2.83 -13.12
CA VAL A 110 9.90 -2.22 -13.55
C VAL A 110 9.74 -1.58 -14.93
N ASP A 111 10.24 -0.36 -15.06
CA ASP A 111 10.30 0.34 -16.35
C ASP A 111 11.51 -0.15 -17.17
N ILE A 112 11.23 -0.79 -18.30
CA ILE A 112 12.24 -1.34 -19.21
C ILE A 112 13.08 -0.25 -19.90
N ASP A 113 12.55 0.97 -19.95
CA ASP A 113 13.20 2.13 -20.55
C ASP A 113 14.12 2.88 -19.57
N SER A 114 14.29 2.37 -18.34
CA SER A 114 15.21 2.91 -17.35
C SER A 114 16.65 2.99 -17.86
N ASP A 115 17.31 4.14 -17.71
CA ASP A 115 18.70 4.33 -18.14
C ASP A 115 19.71 3.87 -17.06
N LEU A 116 20.32 2.72 -17.31
CA LEU A 116 21.35 2.13 -16.45
C LEU A 116 22.79 2.52 -16.82
N LEU A 117 23.01 3.26 -17.90
CA LEU A 117 24.33 3.61 -18.42
C LEU A 117 24.77 5.01 -18.01
N ILE A 118 23.95 6.02 -18.31
CA ILE A 118 24.29 7.43 -18.07
C ILE A 118 23.73 7.86 -16.72
N GLU A 119 22.40 7.78 -16.55
CA GLU A 119 21.73 8.14 -15.29
C GLU A 119 22.00 7.13 -14.17
N LYS A 120 22.09 5.83 -14.53
CA LYS A 120 22.28 4.72 -13.60
C LYS A 120 21.14 4.58 -12.59
N VAL A 121 19.91 4.78 -13.08
CA VAL A 121 18.68 4.71 -12.29
C VAL A 121 17.78 3.63 -12.86
N LEU A 122 17.32 2.73 -11.99
CA LEU A 122 16.26 1.77 -12.28
C LEU A 122 14.94 2.32 -11.73
N ASN A 123 14.00 2.64 -12.61
CA ASN A 123 12.67 3.08 -12.21
C ASN A 123 11.79 1.86 -11.94
N VAL A 124 11.17 1.84 -10.77
CA VAL A 124 10.29 0.76 -10.32
C VAL A 124 9.07 1.37 -9.66
N GLU A 125 7.90 0.96 -10.14
CA GLU A 125 6.61 1.28 -9.57
C GLU A 125 6.15 0.15 -8.65
N PHE A 126 5.60 0.53 -7.50
CA PHE A 126 5.11 -0.39 -6.49
C PHE A 126 3.65 -0.04 -6.16
N ALA A 127 2.73 -0.93 -6.48
CA ALA A 127 1.33 -0.82 -6.13
C ALA A 127 1.01 -1.72 -4.94
N VAL A 128 0.28 -1.21 -3.95
CA VAL A 128 -0.13 -1.97 -2.77
C VAL A 128 -1.60 -1.75 -2.46
N ILE A 129 -2.33 -2.83 -2.21
CA ILE A 129 -3.71 -2.82 -1.75
C ILE A 129 -3.71 -3.09 -0.25
N PRO A 130 -3.99 -2.08 0.60
CA PRO A 130 -4.01 -2.27 2.06
C PRO A 130 -5.22 -3.12 2.48
N THR A 131 -5.15 -3.69 3.68
CA THR A 131 -6.32 -4.34 4.29
C THR A 131 -7.39 -3.30 4.63
N GLY A 132 -8.66 -3.67 4.40
CA GLY A 132 -9.81 -2.82 4.70
C GLY A 132 -10.24 -2.90 6.17
N CYS A 133 -10.91 -1.85 6.64
CA CYS A 133 -11.59 -1.81 7.94
C CYS A 133 -13.08 -1.50 7.75
N VAL A 134 -13.94 -2.18 8.52
CA VAL A 134 -15.38 -1.93 8.48
C VAL A 134 -15.73 -0.85 9.50
N ASN A 135 -16.02 0.36 9.02
CA ASN A 135 -16.42 1.49 9.87
C ASN A 135 -17.93 1.50 10.18
N GLU A 136 -18.78 1.09 9.23
CA GLU A 136 -20.24 1.10 9.40
C GLU A 136 -20.87 -0.11 8.70
N ILE A 137 -21.80 -0.80 9.39
CA ILE A 137 -22.60 -1.89 8.81
C ILE A 137 -24.03 -1.37 8.61
N LYS A 138 -24.44 -1.22 7.34
CA LYS A 138 -25.82 -0.86 6.97
C LYS A 138 -26.59 -2.12 6.59
N GLY A 139 -27.64 -2.41 7.34
CA GLY A 139 -28.54 -3.53 7.10
C GLY A 139 -29.99 -3.07 6.98
N THR A 140 -30.77 -3.76 6.14
CA THR A 140 -32.23 -3.57 6.06
C THR A 140 -32.93 -4.86 6.48
N ILE A 141 -33.96 -4.75 7.31
CA ILE A 141 -34.81 -5.89 7.69
C ILE A 141 -36.23 -5.63 7.20
N ASN A 142 -36.85 -6.65 6.58
CA ASN A 142 -38.23 -6.60 6.09
C ASN A 142 -39.04 -7.76 6.67
N LEU A 143 -40.27 -7.50 7.10
CA LEU A 143 -41.21 -8.55 7.49
C LEU A 143 -41.73 -9.25 6.23
N LYS A 144 -41.56 -10.57 6.14
CA LYS A 144 -42.18 -11.42 5.12
C LYS A 144 -43.31 -12.23 5.75
N ASN A 145 -44.38 -12.49 5.00
CA ASN A 145 -45.53 -13.28 5.51
C ASN A 145 -45.44 -14.80 5.27
N GLN A 146 -44.26 -15.29 4.84
CA GLN A 146 -43.92 -16.71 4.82
C GLN A 146 -42.97 -17.03 5.97
#